data_AF-Q4RVR9-F1
#
_entry.id   AF-Q4RVR9-F1
#
_cell.length_a   1.000
_cell.length_b   1.000
_cell.length_c   1.000
_cell.angle_alpha   90.00
_cell.angle_beta   90.00
_cell.angle_gamma   90.00
#
_symmetry.space_group_name_H-M   'P 1'
#
loop_
_entity.id
_entity.type
_entity.pdbx_description
1 polymer ?
#
loop_
_entity_poly.entity_id
_entity_poly.type
_entity_poly.pdbx_seq_one_letter_code
_entity_poly.pdbx_strand_id
1 'polypeptide(L)'
;MEQECKSSQARLSQCREELRQLSHRRRRPSRDNEDACSARSGLVFAPRHILPENLCFQHSKFWGIQGKQQEGDGSPLEGSRGSVWRAASPEARTADASAPHPLQILSRCDLCLVQEVRDSKGEAVPALVKDLNSLDKSDSYAYLESERLGRRSYKEQYVYIYRSSSLKVREHYEYRPQGRGDNQTEVFAREPFIVRFHSPTTLVKDFVLIGQHTCPRNAMKEMDQLYAVVKGVQKRWKIDNVVILGDLNAGCSYVTAKGWLAVRLRTDPKFHWLIGDQEDTTVREKTQCAYDRIIVHGREMVSCIVPGSAQAFNFKEHFRLTEDEVHMLQRVASSAQLHANF
;
A
#
# COMPACT_ATOMS: atom_id res chain seq x y z
N MET A 1 -41.67 -24.94 -17.21
CA MET A 1 -41.43 -23.62 -17.83
C MET A 1 -42.29 -22.49 -17.24
N GLU A 2 -43.60 -22.39 -17.52
CA GLU A 2 -44.38 -21.22 -17.07
C GLU A 2 -44.52 -21.13 -15.54
N GLN A 3 -44.65 -22.29 -14.88
CA GLN A 3 -44.72 -22.41 -13.43
C GLN A 3 -43.38 -22.10 -12.74
N GLU A 4 -42.26 -22.47 -13.38
CA GLU A 4 -40.91 -22.15 -12.92
C GLU A 4 -40.59 -20.66 -13.11
N CYS A 5 -41.09 -20.04 -14.18
CA CYS A 5 -40.98 -18.60 -14.41
C CYS A 5 -41.74 -17.81 -13.33
N LYS A 6 -42.97 -18.22 -12.99
CA LYS A 6 -43.76 -17.63 -11.90
C LYS A 6 -43.07 -17.79 -10.54
N SER A 7 -42.51 -18.96 -10.25
CA SER A 7 -41.72 -19.21 -9.03
C SER A 7 -40.46 -18.32 -8.98
N SER A 8 -39.78 -18.12 -10.10
CA SER A 8 -38.56 -17.30 -10.16
C SER A 8 -38.85 -15.82 -9.99
N GLN A 9 -39.95 -15.32 -10.57
CA GLN A 9 -40.42 -13.96 -10.37
C GLN A 9 -40.85 -13.69 -8.92
N ALA A 10 -41.52 -14.65 -8.28
CA ALA A 10 -41.88 -14.54 -6.86
C ALA A 10 -40.63 -14.42 -5.96
N ARG A 11 -39.60 -15.24 -6.18
CA ARG A 11 -38.33 -15.16 -5.44
C ARG A 11 -37.61 -13.83 -5.65
N LEU A 12 -37.61 -13.30 -6.87
CA LEU A 12 -37.03 -11.99 -7.17
C LEU A 12 -37.79 -10.85 -6.50
N SER A 13 -39.12 -10.91 -6.44
CA SER A 13 -39.93 -9.91 -5.73
C SER A 13 -39.66 -9.92 -4.22
N GLN A 14 -39.53 -11.10 -3.62
CA GLN A 14 -39.23 -11.25 -2.20
C GLN A 14 -37.85 -10.70 -1.84
N CYS A 15 -36.83 -11.04 -2.63
CA CYS A 15 -35.46 -10.53 -2.45
C CYS A 15 -35.40 -8.99 -2.58
N ARG A 16 -36.20 -8.40 -3.48
CA ARG A 16 -36.28 -6.94 -3.66
C ARG A 16 -36.91 -6.24 -2.45
N GLU A 17 -37.87 -6.87 -1.80
CA GLU A 17 -38.53 -6.32 -0.61
C GLU A 17 -37.63 -6.43 0.63
N GLU A 18 -36.89 -7.53 0.78
CA GLU A 18 -35.89 -7.70 1.84
C GLU A 18 -34.77 -6.64 1.74
N LEU A 19 -34.29 -6.36 0.53
CA LEU A 19 -33.31 -5.29 0.29
C LEU A 19 -33.84 -3.89 0.63
N ARG A 20 -35.13 -3.63 0.40
CA ARG A 20 -35.79 -2.38 0.81
C ARG A 20 -35.89 -2.26 2.33
N GLN A 21 -36.18 -3.34 3.04
CA GLN A 21 -36.24 -3.33 4.50
C GLN A 21 -34.86 -3.11 5.14
N LEU A 22 -33.81 -3.70 4.56
CA LEU A 22 -32.42 -3.46 4.99
C LEU A 22 -31.97 -2.02 4.73
N SER A 23 -32.38 -1.42 3.61
CA SER A 23 -32.16 -0.01 3.29
C SER A 23 -32.83 0.93 4.31
N HIS A 24 -34.06 0.62 4.74
CA HIS A 24 -34.78 1.42 5.73
C HIS A 24 -34.22 1.27 7.15
N ARG A 25 -33.69 0.09 7.53
CA ARG A 25 -33.01 -0.10 8.83
C ARG A 25 -31.73 0.71 8.96
N ARG A 26 -31.00 0.96 7.86
CA ARG A 26 -29.80 1.83 7.86
C ARG A 26 -30.09 3.32 8.05
N ARG A 27 -31.36 3.76 7.97
CA ARG A 27 -31.73 5.19 7.99
C ARG A 27 -32.32 5.71 9.32
N ARG A 28 -32.33 4.91 10.40
CA ARG A 28 -32.75 5.41 11.73
C ARG A 28 -31.54 5.57 12.66
N PRO A 29 -31.13 6.80 13.02
CA PRO A 29 -30.26 7.00 14.16
C PRO A 29 -31.09 6.87 15.44
N SER A 30 -30.69 5.96 16.33
CA SER A 30 -31.17 5.96 17.72
C SER A 30 -30.60 7.19 18.42
N ARG A 31 -31.49 8.12 18.79
CA ARG A 31 -31.24 9.05 19.88
C ARG A 31 -31.18 8.21 21.17
N ASP A 32 -30.09 8.33 21.91
CA ASP A 32 -30.08 8.45 23.38
C ASP A 32 -28.63 8.39 23.91
N ASN A 33 -28.36 9.25 24.89
CA ASN A 33 -27.14 9.50 25.68
C ASN A 33 -26.13 10.54 25.17
N GLU A 34 -26.55 11.81 25.31
CA GLU A 34 -25.68 12.85 25.88
C GLU A 34 -25.48 12.58 27.40
N ASP A 35 -24.39 13.14 27.95
CA ASP A 35 -23.93 13.10 29.34
C ASP A 35 -23.09 11.89 29.81
N ALA A 36 -21.78 11.97 29.57
CA ALA A 36 -20.78 11.86 30.65
C ALA A 36 -19.43 12.45 30.20
N CYS A 37 -19.01 13.47 30.93
CA CYS A 37 -17.84 14.30 30.68
C CYS A 37 -16.54 13.67 31.22
N SER A 38 -15.42 14.02 30.57
CA SER A 38 -14.04 14.04 31.09
C SER A 38 -13.35 12.72 31.46
N ALA A 39 -12.57 12.17 30.51
CA ALA A 39 -11.33 11.46 30.81
C ALA A 39 -10.34 11.49 29.63
N ARG A 40 -9.25 12.25 29.81
CA ARG A 40 -7.89 12.15 29.22
C ARG A 40 -7.76 12.01 27.70
N SER A 41 -6.86 12.83 27.15
CA SER A 41 -6.29 12.76 25.80
C SER A 41 -5.71 11.38 25.46
N GLY A 42 -6.57 10.45 25.07
CA GLY A 42 -6.23 9.29 24.28
C GLY A 42 -6.75 9.57 22.87
N LEU A 43 -5.87 9.52 21.87
CA LEU A 43 -6.28 9.47 20.48
C LEU A 43 -7.18 8.24 20.28
N VAL A 44 -8.49 8.45 20.33
CA VAL A 44 -9.48 7.43 19.97
C VAL A 44 -9.46 7.34 18.46
N PHE A 45 -8.78 6.32 17.93
CA PHE A 45 -8.84 5.99 16.50
C PHE A 45 -10.28 5.62 16.14
N ALA A 46 -10.90 6.37 15.22
CA ALA A 46 -12.20 6.05 14.65
C ALA A 46 -12.20 4.62 14.05
N PRO A 47 -13.36 3.92 14.05
CA PRO A 47 -13.41 2.48 13.84
C PRO A 47 -12.88 2.09 12.46
N ARG A 48 -12.04 1.06 12.49
CA ARG A 48 -11.31 0.50 11.36
C ARG A 48 -12.28 -0.07 10.30
N HIS A 49 -12.04 0.23 9.02
CA HIS A 49 -12.37 -0.72 7.93
C HIS A 49 -11.42 -1.93 7.91
N ILE A 50 -10.51 -2.00 8.88
CA ILE A 50 -9.53 -3.06 9.13
C ILE A 50 -10.03 -3.89 10.30
N LEU A 51 -10.47 -5.11 10.03
CA LEU A 51 -10.85 -6.01 11.12
C LEU A 51 -9.58 -6.29 11.94
N PRO A 52 -9.59 -6.01 13.26
CA PRO A 52 -8.37 -6.00 14.07
C PRO A 52 -7.68 -7.36 14.15
N GLU A 53 -8.42 -8.42 13.84
CA GLU A 53 -7.90 -9.77 13.87
C GLU A 53 -7.25 -10.19 12.55
N ASN A 54 -7.61 -9.56 11.42
CA ASN A 54 -7.08 -9.82 10.09
C ASN A 54 -5.73 -9.13 9.87
N LEU A 55 -4.88 -9.73 9.03
CA LEU A 55 -3.62 -9.09 8.63
C LEU A 55 -3.88 -8.04 7.55
N CYS A 56 -3.62 -6.77 7.85
CA CYS A 56 -3.60 -5.70 6.86
C CYS A 56 -2.20 -5.53 6.27
N PHE A 57 -2.12 -5.45 4.94
CA PHE A 57 -0.94 -4.97 4.24
C PHE A 57 -1.28 -3.74 3.38
N GLN A 58 -0.33 -2.82 3.27
CA GLN A 58 -0.49 -1.60 2.48
C GLN A 58 0.78 -1.19 1.73
N HIS A 59 0.60 -0.31 0.75
CA HIS A 59 1.66 0.43 0.08
C HIS A 59 1.49 1.92 0.38
N SER A 60 2.58 2.64 0.67
CA SER A 60 2.60 4.08 0.93
C SER A 60 3.83 4.76 0.35
N LYS A 61 3.72 6.05 0.06
CA LYS A 61 4.77 6.86 -0.56
C LYS A 61 4.81 8.26 0.07
N PHE A 62 5.88 8.57 0.79
CA PHE A 62 6.04 9.79 1.59
C PHE A 62 7.11 10.70 1.00
N TRP A 63 6.84 12.00 0.91
CA TRP A 63 7.91 12.99 0.75
C TRP A 63 8.71 13.08 2.05
N GLY A 64 10.04 13.07 1.94
CA GLY A 64 10.90 13.51 3.04
C GLY A 64 11.44 12.43 3.96
N ILE A 65 11.32 11.12 3.66
CA ILE A 65 12.23 10.14 4.25
C ILE A 65 13.59 10.31 3.55
N GLN A 66 14.29 11.37 3.93
CA GLN A 66 15.55 11.82 3.34
C GLN A 66 16.60 11.97 4.43
N GLY A 67 17.78 11.38 4.22
CA GLY A 67 18.96 11.66 5.04
C GLY A 67 19.47 13.08 4.77
N LYS A 68 20.00 13.78 5.77
CA LYS A 68 20.58 15.14 5.61
C LYS A 68 21.58 15.18 4.43
N GLN A 69 21.29 15.91 3.35
CA GLN A 69 22.35 16.45 2.48
C GLN A 69 22.90 17.73 3.13
N GLN A 70 24.21 17.80 3.33
CA GLN A 70 24.90 19.08 3.46
C GLN A 70 25.06 19.60 2.03
N GLU A 71 24.28 20.61 1.65
CA GLU A 71 24.60 21.40 0.46
C GLU A 71 25.79 22.29 0.82
N GLY A 72 26.80 22.24 -0.05
CA GLY A 72 27.91 23.18 -0.03
C GLY A 72 27.42 24.59 -0.41
N ASP A 73 28.11 25.57 0.16
CA ASP A 73 28.06 27.01 -0.08
C ASP A 73 27.38 27.44 -1.40
N GLY A 74 26.09 27.79 -1.30
CA GLY A 74 25.28 28.35 -2.37
C GLY A 74 24.06 29.01 -1.74
N SER A 75 23.90 30.31 -1.94
CA SER A 75 22.88 31.14 -1.33
C SER A 75 21.46 30.59 -1.58
N PRO A 76 20.55 30.58 -0.59
CA PRO A 76 19.19 30.07 -0.82
C PRO A 76 18.43 31.03 -1.73
N LEU A 77 17.92 30.53 -2.86
CA LEU A 77 16.83 31.18 -3.57
C LEU A 77 15.58 31.07 -2.69
N GLU A 78 15.10 32.20 -2.19
CA GLU A 78 13.83 32.35 -1.51
C GLU A 78 12.69 31.89 -2.42
N GLY A 79 11.98 30.82 -2.03
CA GLY A 79 10.76 30.41 -2.71
C GLY A 79 10.46 28.92 -2.68
N SER A 80 10.51 28.28 -1.51
CA SER A 80 9.77 27.03 -1.19
C SER A 80 10.06 26.63 0.26
N ARG A 81 9.31 27.18 1.23
CA ARG A 81 9.27 26.63 2.59
C ARG A 81 8.41 25.36 2.60
N GLY A 82 8.94 24.28 2.02
CA GLY A 82 8.35 22.94 2.14
C GLY A 82 8.93 22.23 3.37
N SER A 83 8.09 21.86 4.32
CA SER A 83 8.46 21.11 5.52
C SER A 83 8.91 19.70 5.11
N VAL A 84 10.21 19.45 5.09
CA VAL A 84 10.75 18.09 5.00
C VAL A 84 10.48 17.39 6.34
N TRP A 85 9.99 16.15 6.31
CA TRP A 85 9.92 15.28 7.48
C TRP A 85 11.33 15.06 8.04
N ARG A 86 11.77 15.92 8.96
CA ARG A 86 13.09 15.79 9.60
C ARG A 86 12.93 14.87 10.79
N ALA A 87 13.57 13.71 10.73
CA ALA A 87 13.75 12.81 11.88
C ALA A 87 14.70 13.41 12.95
N ALA A 88 14.61 14.70 13.24
CA ALA A 88 15.53 15.41 14.12
C ALA A 88 14.81 16.42 15.03
N SER A 89 14.90 16.12 16.33
CA SER A 89 14.61 16.92 17.53
C SER A 89 13.20 16.79 18.15
N PRO A 90 13.10 16.58 19.48
CA PRO A 90 11.85 16.59 20.24
C PRO A 90 10.99 17.84 20.04
N GLU A 91 11.57 18.96 19.63
CA GLU A 91 10.90 20.24 19.40
C GLU A 91 10.03 20.25 18.12
N ALA A 92 10.28 19.36 17.16
CA ALA A 92 9.44 19.21 15.96
C ALA A 92 8.10 18.50 16.24
N ARG A 93 7.92 17.93 17.45
CA ARG A 93 6.70 17.22 17.86
C ARG A 93 5.53 18.16 18.16
N THR A 94 5.76 19.47 18.20
CA THR A 94 4.77 20.49 18.60
C THR A 94 4.43 21.49 17.51
N ALA A 95 4.97 21.36 16.30
CA ALA A 95 4.67 22.28 15.20
C ALA A 95 3.74 21.61 14.18
N ASP A 96 2.48 22.02 14.25
CA ASP A 96 1.34 21.72 13.39
C ASP A 96 0.58 20.41 13.66
N ALA A 97 -0.52 20.53 14.41
CA ALA A 97 -1.44 19.44 14.76
C ALA A 97 -2.45 19.10 13.64
N SER A 98 -2.34 19.73 12.46
CA SER A 98 -3.31 19.61 11.37
C SER A 98 -2.94 18.59 10.29
N ALA A 99 -1.65 18.37 9.99
CA ALA A 99 -1.22 17.42 8.96
C ALA A 99 -0.99 16.00 9.53
N PRO A 100 -1.44 14.92 8.86
CA PRO A 100 -1.27 13.58 9.37
C PRO A 100 0.20 13.20 9.31
N HIS A 101 0.67 12.75 10.46
CA HIS A 101 2.03 12.26 10.59
C HIS A 101 2.15 10.90 9.89
N PRO A 102 3.24 10.60 9.13
CA PRO A 102 3.48 9.28 8.52
C PRO A 102 3.24 8.10 9.48
N LEU A 103 3.48 8.29 10.78
CA LEU A 103 3.21 7.30 11.80
C LEU A 103 1.73 6.91 11.91
N GLN A 104 0.80 7.86 11.74
CA GLN A 104 -0.64 7.59 11.77
C GLN A 104 -1.10 6.78 10.55
N ILE A 105 -0.43 6.92 9.41
CA ILE A 105 -0.72 6.15 8.19
C ILE A 105 -0.12 4.75 8.31
N LEU A 106 1.14 4.67 8.75
CA LEU A 106 1.88 3.42 8.90
C LEU A 106 1.29 2.52 10.00
N SER A 107 0.82 3.09 11.11
CA SER A 107 0.31 2.32 12.25
C SER A 107 -1.02 1.60 12.00
N ARG A 108 -1.69 1.90 10.88
CA ARG A 108 -3.00 1.30 10.51
C ARG A 108 -2.90 -0.15 10.09
N CYS A 109 -1.76 -0.58 9.57
CA CYS A 109 -1.58 -1.92 9.02
C CYS A 109 -0.39 -2.65 9.63
N ASP A 110 -0.43 -3.97 9.52
CA ASP A 110 0.59 -4.86 10.09
C ASP A 110 1.82 -4.96 9.19
N LEU A 111 1.68 -4.58 7.91
CA LEU A 111 2.74 -4.56 6.92
C LEU A 111 2.56 -3.36 5.98
N CYS A 112 3.62 -2.59 5.78
CA CYS A 112 3.64 -1.49 4.83
C CYS A 112 4.88 -1.58 3.95
N LEU A 113 4.69 -1.56 2.63
CA LEU A 113 5.74 -1.21 1.68
C LEU A 113 5.81 0.32 1.57
N VAL A 114 6.98 0.89 1.82
CA VAL A 114 7.28 2.30 1.64
C VAL A 114 8.17 2.47 0.41
N GLN A 115 7.75 3.34 -0.51
CA GLN A 115 8.47 3.67 -1.76
C GLN A 115 8.99 5.11 -1.76
N GLU A 116 9.89 5.43 -2.71
CA GLU A 116 10.61 6.71 -2.78
C GLU A 116 11.43 7.07 -1.53
N VAL A 117 11.88 6.07 -0.76
CA VAL A 117 12.79 6.32 0.37
C VAL A 117 14.15 6.73 -0.17
N ARG A 118 14.70 7.87 0.30
CA ARG A 118 15.99 8.40 -0.16
C ARG A 118 16.91 8.63 1.03
N ASP A 119 17.28 7.55 1.70
CA ASP A 119 18.06 7.61 2.93
C ASP A 119 19.54 7.25 2.69
N SER A 120 20.30 8.18 2.12
CA SER A 120 21.73 7.92 1.82
C SER A 120 22.61 7.70 3.06
N LYS A 121 22.13 8.07 4.25
CA LYS A 121 22.87 7.93 5.52
C LYS A 121 22.40 6.72 6.34
N GLY A 122 21.24 6.14 6.02
CA GLY A 122 20.64 5.05 6.78
C GLY A 122 20.16 5.47 8.18
N GLU A 123 19.76 6.73 8.35
CA GLU A 123 19.35 7.29 9.65
C GLU A 123 17.83 7.54 9.74
N ALA A 124 17.18 7.82 8.61
CA ALA A 124 15.78 8.22 8.56
C ALA A 124 14.83 7.05 8.83
N VAL A 125 15.10 5.87 8.24
CA VAL A 125 14.26 4.69 8.43
C VAL A 125 14.33 4.15 9.88
N PRO A 126 15.53 3.98 10.50
CA PRO A 126 15.60 3.59 11.91
C PRO A 126 14.87 4.57 12.84
N ALA A 127 14.99 5.88 12.59
CA ALA A 127 14.30 6.89 13.39
C ALA A 127 12.77 6.79 13.25
N LEU A 128 12.26 6.63 12.02
CA LEU A 128 10.84 6.44 11.76
C LEU A 128 10.28 5.21 12.51
N VAL A 129 10.99 4.09 12.45
CA VAL A 129 10.56 2.85 13.13
C VAL A 129 10.66 2.98 14.66
N LYS A 130 11.68 3.69 15.17
CA LYS A 130 11.78 4.02 16.59
C LYS A 130 10.56 4.83 17.06
N ASP A 131 10.15 5.82 16.27
CA ASP A 131 8.98 6.63 16.59
C ASP A 131 7.69 5.80 16.52
N LEU A 132 7.53 4.92 15.52
CA LEU A 132 6.40 3.96 15.44
C LEU A 132 6.31 3.10 16.71
N ASN A 133 7.45 2.54 17.14
CA ASN A 133 7.54 1.69 18.33
C ASN A 133 7.34 2.46 19.65
N SER A 134 7.36 3.80 19.61
CA SER A 134 7.04 4.62 20.77
C SER A 134 5.54 4.85 20.95
N LEU A 135 4.73 4.68 19.89
CA LEU A 135 3.28 4.91 19.90
C LEU A 135 2.51 3.77 20.59
N ASP A 136 2.95 2.54 20.40
CA ASP A 136 2.31 1.34 20.92
C ASP A 136 3.38 0.45 21.55
N LYS A 137 3.27 0.23 22.88
CA LYS A 137 4.22 -0.60 23.62
C LYS A 137 3.84 -2.08 23.64
N SER A 138 2.65 -2.43 23.15
CA SER A 138 2.15 -3.81 23.18
C SER A 138 2.71 -4.68 22.06
N ASP A 139 3.24 -4.06 21.01
CA ASP A 139 3.80 -4.72 19.85
C ASP A 139 4.88 -3.86 19.20
N SER A 140 5.76 -4.46 18.42
CA SER A 140 6.89 -3.76 17.80
C SER A 140 6.94 -3.96 16.29
N TYR A 141 7.16 -2.85 15.60
CA TYR A 141 7.52 -2.80 14.20
C TYR A 141 9.00 -3.11 14.02
N ALA A 142 9.27 -4.08 13.14
CA ALA A 142 10.56 -4.30 12.51
C ALA A 142 10.53 -3.75 11.08
N TYR A 143 11.70 -3.69 10.44
CA TYR A 143 11.79 -3.24 9.05
C TYR A 143 12.84 -4.03 8.26
N LEU A 144 12.73 -3.95 6.94
CA LEU A 144 13.67 -4.51 5.98
C LEU A 144 13.79 -3.57 4.78
N GLU A 145 15.01 -3.15 4.46
CA GLU A 145 15.31 -2.21 3.37
C GLU A 145 15.96 -2.93 2.19
N SER A 146 15.72 -2.45 0.98
CA SER A 146 16.48 -2.83 -0.21
C SER A 146 17.79 -2.04 -0.32
N GLU A 147 18.66 -2.46 -1.25
CA GLU A 147 19.71 -1.59 -1.80
C GLU A 147 19.13 -0.26 -2.35
N ARG A 148 20.00 0.73 -2.59
CA ARG A 148 19.64 1.99 -3.25
C ARG A 148 19.57 1.79 -4.77
N LEU A 149 18.36 1.76 -5.33
CA LEU A 149 18.05 1.38 -6.70
C LEU A 149 17.77 2.60 -7.59
N GLY A 150 18.11 2.52 -8.88
CA GLY A 150 17.95 3.61 -9.85
C GLY A 150 19.06 3.62 -10.89
N ARG A 151 18.80 4.09 -12.11
CA ARG A 151 19.81 4.05 -13.20
C ARG A 151 20.87 5.16 -13.15
N ARG A 152 20.64 6.22 -12.39
CA ARG A 152 21.49 7.42 -12.35
C ARG A 152 21.77 7.82 -10.90
N SER A 153 22.16 9.08 -10.69
CA SER A 153 22.40 9.66 -9.36
C SER A 153 21.16 9.68 -8.47
N TYR A 154 19.96 9.76 -9.08
CA TYR A 154 18.71 9.63 -8.35
C TYR A 154 18.46 8.14 -8.03
N LYS A 155 18.53 7.82 -6.74
CA LYS A 155 18.33 6.48 -6.18
C LYS A 155 17.28 6.50 -5.09
N GLU A 156 16.46 5.46 -5.06
CA GLU A 156 15.41 5.20 -4.08
C GLU A 156 15.62 3.84 -3.41
N GLN A 157 14.96 3.60 -2.28
CA GLN A 157 14.89 2.31 -1.61
C GLN A 157 13.44 1.89 -1.44
N TYR A 158 13.24 0.57 -1.40
CA TYR A 158 12.03 -0.05 -0.89
C TYR A 158 12.23 -0.39 0.59
N VAL A 159 11.25 -0.07 1.43
CA VAL A 159 11.30 -0.43 2.85
C VAL A 159 10.01 -1.14 3.23
N TYR A 160 10.11 -2.39 3.68
CA TYR A 160 9.00 -3.06 4.35
C TYR A 160 9.07 -2.78 5.83
N ILE A 161 8.02 -2.22 6.40
CA ILE A 161 7.84 -2.01 7.84
C ILE A 161 6.69 -2.92 8.30
N TYR A 162 6.90 -3.75 9.32
CA TYR A 162 5.94 -4.78 9.71
C TYR A 162 5.94 -5.10 11.20
N ARG A 163 4.77 -5.50 11.72
CA ARG A 163 4.59 -5.95 13.10
C ARG A 163 5.23 -7.32 13.31
N SER A 164 6.15 -7.39 14.27
CA SER A 164 6.92 -8.61 14.58
C SER A 164 6.05 -9.73 15.13
N SER A 165 4.93 -9.37 15.78
CA SER A 165 3.90 -10.31 16.23
C SER A 165 3.18 -11.03 15.07
N SER A 166 3.02 -10.32 13.95
CA SER A 166 2.17 -10.74 12.82
C SER A 166 2.94 -11.40 11.69
N LEU A 167 4.23 -11.08 11.55
CA LEU A 167 5.04 -11.48 10.40
C LEU A 167 6.49 -11.77 10.77
N LYS A 168 7.06 -12.75 10.08
CA LYS A 168 8.49 -13.08 10.11
C LYS A 168 9.03 -13.10 8.68
N VAL A 169 10.13 -12.38 8.43
CA VAL A 169 10.86 -12.50 7.17
C VAL A 169 11.58 -13.85 7.16
N ARG A 170 11.36 -14.65 6.12
CA ARG A 170 12.08 -15.92 5.89
C ARG A 170 13.31 -15.71 5.04
N GLU A 171 13.11 -15.08 3.88
CA GLU A 171 14.15 -14.82 2.88
C GLU A 171 13.77 -13.57 2.09
N HIS A 172 14.74 -12.89 1.50
CA HIS A 172 14.51 -11.79 0.57
C HIS A 172 15.61 -11.73 -0.48
N TYR A 173 15.33 -11.06 -1.60
CA TYR A 173 16.32 -10.68 -2.60
C TYR A 173 15.78 -9.57 -3.51
N GLU A 174 16.68 -8.78 -4.07
CA GLU A 174 16.40 -7.91 -5.21
C GLU A 174 16.45 -8.72 -6.50
N TYR A 175 15.44 -8.53 -7.36
CA TYR A 175 15.42 -9.21 -8.64
C TYR A 175 16.63 -8.81 -9.49
N ARG A 176 17.49 -9.79 -9.78
CA ARG A 176 18.55 -9.65 -10.77
C ARG A 176 18.21 -10.54 -11.97
N PRO A 177 18.28 -10.03 -13.21
CA PRO A 177 18.09 -10.84 -14.40
C PRO A 177 19.03 -12.07 -14.37
N GLN A 178 18.52 -13.27 -14.66
CA GLN A 178 19.36 -14.46 -14.75
C GLN A 178 19.97 -14.55 -16.17
N GLY A 179 21.30 -14.59 -16.27
CA GLY A 179 22.05 -14.80 -17.51
C GLY A 179 23.44 -14.14 -17.48
N ARG A 180 24.45 -14.80 -18.04
CA ARG A 180 25.75 -14.15 -18.34
C ARG A 180 25.70 -13.66 -19.78
N GLY A 181 25.74 -12.34 -20.00
CA GLY A 181 25.92 -11.77 -21.34
C GLY A 181 25.48 -10.32 -21.46
N ASP A 182 26.26 -9.54 -22.21
CA ASP A 182 26.23 -8.08 -22.35
C ASP A 182 25.00 -7.51 -23.09
N ASN A 183 23.97 -8.32 -23.30
CA ASN A 183 22.75 -7.98 -24.05
C ASN A 183 21.47 -8.03 -23.18
N GLN A 184 21.62 -8.01 -21.86
CA GLN A 184 20.47 -7.97 -20.96
C GLN A 184 20.02 -6.52 -20.80
N THR A 185 18.90 -6.17 -21.45
CA THR A 185 18.29 -4.86 -21.27
C THR A 185 17.79 -4.77 -19.84
N GLU A 186 18.42 -3.91 -19.04
CA GLU A 186 17.88 -3.49 -17.75
C GLU A 186 16.47 -2.94 -18.00
N VAL A 187 15.43 -3.75 -17.74
CA VAL A 187 14.04 -3.36 -18.00
C VAL A 187 13.56 -2.41 -16.91
N PHE A 188 13.86 -2.75 -15.65
CA PHE A 188 13.45 -1.99 -14.50
C PHE A 188 14.28 -0.72 -14.33
N ALA A 189 13.67 0.36 -13.86
CA ALA A 189 14.42 1.50 -13.36
C ALA A 189 14.91 1.26 -11.91
N ARG A 190 14.11 0.50 -11.15
CA ARG A 190 14.38 0.01 -9.81
C ARG A 190 13.96 -1.45 -9.75
N GLU A 191 14.91 -2.34 -9.50
CA GLU A 191 14.71 -3.78 -9.44
C GLU A 191 13.68 -4.16 -8.37
N PRO A 192 12.71 -5.05 -8.67
CA PRO A 192 11.71 -5.47 -7.68
C PRO A 192 12.34 -6.00 -6.39
N PHE A 193 11.82 -5.55 -5.24
CA PHE A 193 12.25 -6.04 -3.93
C PHE A 193 11.32 -7.13 -3.41
N ILE A 194 11.85 -8.35 -3.31
CA ILE A 194 11.08 -9.57 -3.13
C ILE A 194 11.35 -10.13 -1.74
N VAL A 195 10.28 -10.28 -0.95
CA VAL A 195 10.38 -10.75 0.44
C VAL A 195 9.39 -11.89 0.66
N ARG A 196 9.91 -13.02 1.12
CA ARG A 196 9.10 -14.16 1.57
C ARG A 196 8.77 -13.96 3.04
N PHE A 197 7.50 -13.79 3.34
CA PHE A 197 6.99 -13.68 4.68
C PHE A 197 6.37 -14.98 5.16
N HIS A 198 6.46 -15.20 6.46
CA HIS A 198 5.68 -16.19 7.18
C HIS A 198 4.76 -15.48 8.18
N SER A 199 3.48 -15.80 8.16
CA SER A 199 2.48 -15.26 9.08
C SER A 199 1.92 -16.38 9.98
N PRO A 200 2.08 -16.30 11.32
CA PRO A 200 1.51 -17.28 12.22
C PRO A 200 -0.01 -17.16 12.36
N THR A 201 -0.60 -16.01 12.03
CA THR A 201 -2.00 -15.66 12.32
C THR A 201 -2.93 -15.75 11.11
N THR A 202 -2.45 -15.79 9.87
CA THR A 202 -3.31 -15.85 8.67
C THR A 202 -3.58 -17.27 8.19
N LEU A 203 -4.59 -17.46 7.33
CA LEU A 203 -4.82 -18.76 6.69
C LEU A 203 -3.65 -19.17 5.78
N VAL A 204 -3.16 -18.22 4.97
CA VAL A 204 -1.96 -18.39 4.13
C VAL A 204 -0.69 -18.15 4.95
N LYS A 205 -0.03 -19.23 5.37
CA LYS A 205 1.14 -19.12 6.28
C LYS A 205 2.41 -18.63 5.62
N ASP A 206 2.63 -18.96 4.35
CA ASP A 206 3.83 -18.61 3.58
C ASP A 206 3.44 -17.95 2.25
N PHE A 207 3.88 -16.70 2.07
CA PHE A 207 3.59 -15.92 0.86
C PHE A 207 4.72 -14.93 0.56
N VAL A 208 4.74 -14.42 -0.67
CA VAL A 208 5.79 -13.52 -1.16
C VAL A 208 5.20 -12.17 -1.49
N LEU A 209 5.82 -11.09 -1.03
CA LEU A 209 5.56 -9.74 -1.50
C LEU A 209 6.65 -9.30 -2.49
N ILE A 210 6.21 -8.70 -3.59
CA ILE A 210 7.05 -8.10 -4.62
C ILE A 210 6.73 -6.60 -4.65
N GLY A 211 7.65 -5.80 -4.13
CA GLY A 211 7.54 -4.36 -4.12
C GLY A 211 8.07 -3.80 -5.44
N GLN A 212 7.26 -3.00 -6.13
CA GLN A 212 7.68 -2.36 -7.37
C GLN A 212 7.17 -0.93 -7.51
N HIS A 213 8.10 -0.02 -7.81
CA HIS A 213 7.83 1.34 -8.25
C HIS A 213 8.30 1.45 -9.70
N THR A 214 7.40 1.49 -10.67
CA THR A 214 7.78 1.51 -12.09
C THR A 214 8.21 2.90 -12.54
N CYS A 215 9.03 3.00 -13.59
CA CYS A 215 9.23 4.29 -14.25
C CYS A 215 7.99 4.64 -15.10
N PRO A 216 7.40 5.85 -14.96
CA PRO A 216 6.22 6.24 -15.74
C PRO A 216 6.38 6.06 -17.26
N ARG A 217 7.58 6.37 -17.79
CA ARG A 217 7.88 6.25 -19.22
C ARG A 217 7.98 4.80 -19.71
N ASN A 218 8.23 3.85 -18.81
CA ASN A 218 8.40 2.43 -19.11
C ASN A 218 7.37 1.54 -18.37
N ALA A 219 6.31 2.12 -17.82
CA ALA A 219 5.36 1.43 -16.93
C ALA A 219 4.86 0.12 -17.54
N MET A 220 4.42 0.14 -18.81
CA MET A 220 3.95 -1.07 -19.51
C MET A 220 5.02 -2.17 -19.63
N LYS A 221 6.27 -1.82 -19.94
CA LYS A 221 7.37 -2.78 -20.08
C LYS A 221 7.77 -3.39 -18.74
N GLU A 222 7.87 -2.54 -17.71
CA GLU A 222 8.19 -3.00 -16.36
C GLU A 222 7.06 -3.89 -15.80
N MET A 223 5.80 -3.51 -15.97
CA MET A 223 4.66 -4.33 -15.55
C MET A 223 4.61 -5.67 -16.28
N ASP A 224 4.90 -5.72 -17.59
CA ASP A 224 4.96 -7.00 -18.29
C ASP A 224 6.12 -7.88 -17.77
N GLN A 225 7.26 -7.28 -17.46
CA GLN A 225 8.41 -8.01 -16.92
C GLN A 225 8.16 -8.59 -15.52
N LEU A 226 7.28 -7.98 -14.71
CA LEU A 226 6.87 -8.56 -13.42
C LEU A 226 6.24 -9.96 -13.56
N TYR A 227 5.64 -10.29 -14.71
CA TYR A 227 5.19 -11.66 -14.99
C TYR A 227 6.34 -12.66 -14.88
N ALA A 228 7.50 -12.35 -15.47
CA ALA A 228 8.69 -13.19 -15.41
C ALA A 228 9.29 -13.23 -13.99
N VAL A 229 9.19 -12.13 -13.24
CA VAL A 229 9.61 -12.07 -11.84
C VAL A 229 8.82 -13.07 -11.00
N VAL A 230 7.50 -13.11 -11.15
CA VAL A 230 6.63 -14.08 -10.47
C VAL A 230 6.99 -15.51 -10.85
N LYS A 231 7.25 -15.79 -12.12
CA LYS A 231 7.74 -17.13 -12.54
C LYS A 231 9.08 -17.49 -11.91
N GLY A 232 9.97 -16.50 -11.74
CA GLY A 232 11.24 -16.66 -11.03
C GLY A 232 11.05 -17.03 -9.57
N VAL A 233 10.15 -16.32 -8.87
CA VAL A 233 9.77 -16.60 -7.47
C VAL A 233 9.23 -18.02 -7.34
N GLN A 234 8.27 -18.40 -8.18
CA GLN A 234 7.68 -19.75 -8.19
C GLN A 234 8.74 -20.82 -8.43
N LYS A 235 9.67 -20.58 -9.37
CA LYS A 235 10.77 -21.52 -9.64
C LYS A 235 11.71 -21.66 -8.44
N ARG A 236 12.06 -20.53 -7.80
CA ARG A 236 13.03 -20.44 -6.71
C ARG A 236 12.54 -21.06 -5.41
N TRP A 237 11.36 -20.65 -4.95
CA TRP A 237 10.85 -21.03 -3.63
C TRP A 237 9.72 -22.05 -3.66
N LYS A 238 9.22 -22.42 -4.85
CA LYS A 238 8.05 -23.32 -5.01
C LYS A 238 6.80 -22.78 -4.32
N ILE A 239 6.65 -21.45 -4.30
CA ILE A 239 5.51 -20.75 -3.70
C ILE A 239 4.70 -20.09 -4.82
N ASP A 240 3.40 -20.37 -4.84
CA ASP A 240 2.45 -19.75 -5.76
C ASP A 240 1.76 -18.51 -5.19
N ASN A 241 1.73 -18.37 -3.86
CA ASN A 241 1.09 -17.29 -3.13
C ASN A 241 1.95 -16.02 -3.19
N VAL A 242 1.62 -15.15 -4.14
CA VAL A 242 2.40 -13.94 -4.44
C VAL A 242 1.50 -12.71 -4.44
N VAL A 243 1.98 -11.64 -3.84
CA VAL A 243 1.40 -10.31 -3.86
C VAL A 243 2.39 -9.36 -4.52
N ILE A 244 1.96 -8.63 -5.54
CA ILE A 244 2.68 -7.49 -6.10
C ILE A 244 1.97 -6.23 -5.59
N LEU A 245 2.73 -5.28 -5.06
CA LEU A 245 2.22 -4.02 -4.56
C LEU A 245 3.17 -2.85 -4.82
N GLY A 246 2.61 -1.67 -5.09
CA GLY A 246 3.39 -0.45 -5.30
C GLY A 246 2.78 0.54 -6.30
N ASP A 247 3.47 1.67 -6.51
CA ASP A 247 3.18 2.63 -7.58
C ASP A 247 3.63 2.06 -8.92
N LEU A 248 2.71 1.37 -9.60
CA LEU A 248 2.96 0.76 -10.90
C LEU A 248 2.79 1.73 -12.06
N ASN A 249 2.43 3.00 -11.80
CA ASN A 249 2.05 3.95 -12.84
C ASN A 249 1.01 3.36 -13.81
N ALA A 250 0.11 2.52 -13.27
CA ALA A 250 -0.79 1.63 -13.99
C ALA A 250 -2.09 2.31 -14.45
N GLY A 251 -2.00 3.46 -15.13
CA GLY A 251 -3.20 4.16 -15.59
C GLY A 251 -2.92 5.45 -16.33
N CYS A 252 -4.00 6.16 -16.67
CA CYS A 252 -3.96 7.47 -17.31
C CYS A 252 -3.01 7.50 -18.53
N SER A 253 -2.25 8.57 -18.72
CA SER A 253 -1.36 8.73 -19.88
C SER A 253 -0.20 7.72 -19.94
N TYR A 254 0.09 7.00 -18.85
CA TYR A 254 1.23 6.08 -18.79
C TYR A 254 0.90 4.70 -19.38
N VAL A 255 -0.38 4.35 -19.47
CA VAL A 255 -0.83 3.06 -20.01
C VAL A 255 -1.96 3.28 -21.00
N THR A 256 -1.74 2.89 -22.25
CA THR A 256 -2.77 2.98 -23.30
C THR A 256 -3.69 1.76 -23.25
N ALA A 257 -4.92 1.89 -23.78
CA ALA A 257 -5.86 0.77 -23.89
C ALA A 257 -5.27 -0.44 -24.64
N LYS A 258 -4.55 -0.20 -25.75
CA LYS A 258 -3.82 -1.25 -26.48
C LYS A 258 -2.66 -1.82 -25.65
N GLY A 259 -2.00 -0.97 -24.88
CA GLY A 259 -0.92 -1.36 -23.97
C GLY A 259 -1.34 -2.38 -22.94
N TRP A 260 -2.53 -2.23 -22.36
CA TRP A 260 -3.09 -3.20 -21.41
C TRP A 260 -3.20 -4.61 -21.98
N LEU A 261 -3.55 -4.75 -23.26
CA LEU A 261 -3.65 -6.04 -23.94
C LEU A 261 -2.28 -6.71 -24.17
N ALA A 262 -1.19 -5.95 -24.08
CA ALA A 262 0.17 -6.46 -24.25
C ALA A 262 0.85 -6.83 -22.92
N VAL A 263 0.29 -6.44 -21.77
CA VAL A 263 0.85 -6.72 -20.44
C VAL A 263 0.35 -8.06 -19.94
N ARG A 264 1.22 -9.08 -19.91
CA ARG A 264 0.85 -10.44 -19.46
C ARG A 264 0.29 -10.47 -18.04
N LEU A 265 0.83 -9.62 -17.17
CA LEU A 265 0.34 -9.47 -15.79
C LEU A 265 -1.12 -9.03 -15.72
N ARG A 266 -1.64 -8.36 -16.77
CA ARG A 266 -3.03 -7.93 -16.86
C ARG A 266 -3.91 -8.96 -17.56
N THR A 267 -3.41 -9.59 -18.61
CA THR A 267 -4.21 -10.49 -19.46
C THR A 267 -4.31 -11.92 -18.94
N ASP A 268 -3.35 -12.38 -18.12
CA ASP A 268 -3.44 -13.72 -17.52
C ASP A 268 -4.43 -13.70 -16.33
N PRO A 269 -5.54 -14.46 -16.39
CA PRO A 269 -6.59 -14.44 -15.38
C PRO A 269 -6.17 -15.00 -14.02
N LYS A 270 -4.96 -15.58 -13.91
CA LYS A 270 -4.38 -16.02 -12.63
C LYS A 270 -3.89 -14.85 -11.76
N PHE A 271 -3.79 -13.66 -12.33
CA PHE A 271 -3.42 -12.44 -11.62
C PHE A 271 -4.68 -11.61 -11.33
N HIS A 272 -5.02 -11.52 -10.04
CA HIS A 272 -6.20 -10.80 -9.59
C HIS A 272 -5.78 -9.39 -9.16
N TRP A 273 -6.23 -8.39 -9.91
CA TRP A 273 -5.98 -6.98 -9.62
C TRP A 273 -7.02 -6.51 -8.60
N LEU A 274 -6.60 -6.35 -7.35
CA LEU A 274 -7.49 -5.99 -6.24
C LEU A 274 -7.84 -4.50 -6.24
N ILE A 275 -6.91 -3.64 -6.67
CA ILE A 275 -7.17 -2.23 -6.93
C ILE A 275 -7.53 -2.09 -8.42
N GLY A 276 -8.81 -1.79 -8.68
CA GLY A 276 -9.39 -1.68 -10.02
C GLY A 276 -8.99 -0.41 -10.76
N ASP A 277 -9.32 -0.33 -12.05
CA ASP A 277 -8.98 0.84 -12.89
C ASP A 277 -9.81 2.09 -12.58
N GLN A 278 -10.92 1.92 -11.87
CA GLN A 278 -11.82 3.01 -11.47
C GLN A 278 -11.42 3.63 -10.12
N GLU A 279 -10.48 3.02 -9.41
CA GLU A 279 -9.96 3.54 -8.15
C GLU A 279 -9.07 4.77 -8.41
N ASP A 280 -9.16 5.77 -7.54
CA ASP A 280 -8.21 6.87 -7.56
C ASP A 280 -7.15 6.66 -6.47
N THR A 281 -5.90 6.49 -6.89
CA THR A 281 -4.77 6.34 -5.97
C THR A 281 -3.93 7.61 -5.88
N THR A 282 -4.43 8.70 -6.42
CA THR A 282 -3.77 10.00 -6.37
C THR A 282 -4.35 10.88 -5.28
N VAL A 283 -3.56 11.86 -4.87
CA VAL A 283 -3.89 12.74 -3.75
C VAL A 283 -4.38 14.10 -4.24
N ARG A 284 -3.93 14.51 -5.43
CA ARG A 284 -4.23 15.80 -6.02
C ARG A 284 -5.63 15.76 -6.62
N GLU A 285 -6.47 16.73 -6.27
CA GLU A 285 -7.84 16.86 -6.83
C GLU A 285 -7.91 16.85 -8.37
N LYS A 286 -6.86 17.32 -9.05
CA LYS A 286 -6.84 17.46 -10.51
C LYS A 286 -6.41 16.19 -11.25
N THR A 287 -6.05 15.14 -10.52
CA THR A 287 -5.69 13.85 -11.10
C THR A 287 -6.62 12.80 -10.56
N GLN A 288 -7.07 11.89 -11.42
CA GLN A 288 -7.88 10.74 -11.01
C GLN A 288 -7.34 9.52 -11.73
N CYS A 289 -6.46 8.77 -11.06
CA CYS A 289 -5.68 7.71 -11.71
C CYS A 289 -5.40 6.53 -10.76
N ALA A 290 -5.64 5.31 -11.24
CA ALA A 290 -5.29 4.06 -10.57
C ALA A 290 -3.80 3.68 -10.75
N TYR A 291 -2.87 4.51 -10.28
CA TYR A 291 -1.44 4.25 -10.48
C TYR A 291 -0.91 3.15 -9.57
N ASP A 292 -1.32 3.16 -8.31
CA ASP A 292 -0.93 2.21 -7.28
C ASP A 292 -1.80 0.97 -7.38
N ARG A 293 -1.19 -0.21 -7.26
CA ARG A 293 -1.90 -1.47 -7.45
C ARG A 293 -1.53 -2.48 -6.39
N ILE A 294 -2.50 -3.34 -6.09
CA ILE A 294 -2.30 -4.60 -5.39
C ILE A 294 -2.77 -5.70 -6.34
N ILE A 295 -1.89 -6.64 -6.67
CA ILE A 295 -2.16 -7.75 -7.57
C ILE A 295 -1.78 -9.03 -6.85
N VAL A 296 -2.67 -10.01 -6.83
CA VAL A 296 -2.44 -11.29 -6.15
C VAL A 296 -2.46 -12.46 -7.12
N HIS A 297 -1.62 -13.46 -6.84
CA HIS A 297 -1.52 -14.72 -7.56
C HIS A 297 -1.49 -15.88 -6.55
N GLY A 298 -2.03 -17.03 -6.95
CA GLY A 298 -2.11 -18.22 -6.12
C GLY A 298 -3.52 -18.41 -5.57
N ARG A 299 -4.09 -19.62 -5.72
CA ARG A 299 -5.49 -19.88 -5.35
C ARG A 299 -5.74 -19.67 -3.86
N GLU A 300 -4.82 -20.15 -3.03
CA GLU A 300 -4.87 -19.99 -1.58
C GLU A 300 -4.79 -18.50 -1.20
N MET A 301 -3.81 -17.77 -1.75
CA MET A 301 -3.68 -16.32 -1.55
C MET A 301 -4.97 -15.57 -1.89
N VAL A 302 -5.56 -15.84 -3.06
CA VAL A 302 -6.81 -15.21 -3.51
C VAL A 302 -7.96 -15.52 -2.56
N SER A 303 -8.10 -16.77 -2.13
CA SER A 303 -9.16 -17.19 -1.21
C SER A 303 -9.04 -16.57 0.19
N CYS A 304 -7.82 -16.16 0.58
CA CYS A 304 -7.58 -15.52 1.86
C CYS A 304 -7.84 -14.01 1.84
N ILE A 305 -8.02 -13.37 0.67
CA ILE A 305 -8.32 -11.94 0.62
C ILE A 305 -9.73 -11.69 1.16
N VAL A 306 -9.85 -10.80 2.13
CA VAL A 306 -11.15 -10.38 2.66
C VAL A 306 -11.90 -9.63 1.55
N PRO A 307 -13.08 -10.09 1.11
CA PRO A 307 -13.81 -9.47 0.01
C PRO A 307 -14.10 -7.99 0.26
N GLY A 308 -13.79 -7.14 -0.71
CA GLY A 308 -14.00 -5.68 -0.62
C GLY A 308 -13.06 -4.95 0.33
N SER A 309 -12.05 -5.61 0.91
CA SER A 309 -11.07 -4.96 1.79
C SER A 309 -10.01 -4.14 1.05
N ALA A 310 -9.79 -4.44 -0.23
CA ALA A 310 -8.80 -3.75 -1.04
C ALA A 310 -9.33 -2.37 -1.48
N GLN A 311 -8.68 -1.30 -1.03
CA GLN A 311 -9.13 0.06 -1.31
C GLN A 311 -7.97 1.06 -1.26
N ALA A 312 -8.15 2.18 -1.96
CA ALA A 312 -7.37 3.38 -1.74
C ALA A 312 -7.78 4.03 -0.40
N PHE A 313 -6.79 4.37 0.42
CA PHE A 313 -6.95 5.11 1.66
C PHE A 313 -6.61 6.58 1.44
N ASN A 314 -7.62 7.35 1.07
CA ASN A 314 -7.51 8.79 0.90
C ASN A 314 -7.37 9.48 2.27
N PHE A 315 -6.13 9.66 2.72
CA PHE A 315 -5.83 10.32 3.99
C PHE A 315 -6.23 11.81 3.99
N LYS A 316 -6.28 12.46 2.82
CA LYS A 316 -6.70 13.88 2.72
C LYS A 316 -8.15 14.00 3.16
N GLU A 317 -9.01 13.16 2.63
CA GLU A 317 -10.41 13.10 3.07
C GLU A 317 -10.53 12.61 4.51
N HIS A 318 -9.80 11.56 4.88
CA HIS A 318 -9.90 10.96 6.21
C HIS A 318 -9.50 11.92 7.34
N PHE A 319 -8.42 12.67 7.15
CA PHE A 319 -7.91 13.64 8.13
C PHE A 319 -8.39 15.08 7.85
N ARG A 320 -9.24 15.27 6.83
CA ARG A 320 -9.84 16.57 6.43
C ARG A 320 -8.80 17.64 6.12
N LEU A 321 -7.81 17.26 5.33
CA LEU A 321 -6.69 18.12 4.97
C LEU A 321 -7.00 18.96 3.75
N THR A 322 -6.45 20.16 3.74
CA THR A 322 -6.34 21.05 2.59
C THR A 322 -5.29 20.54 1.62
N GLU A 323 -5.34 20.97 0.36
CA GLU A 323 -4.28 20.66 -0.64
C GLU A 323 -2.89 21.14 -0.16
N ASP A 324 -2.83 22.27 0.55
CA ASP A 324 -1.59 22.84 1.05
C ASP A 324 -0.97 22.00 2.19
N GLU A 325 -1.79 21.38 3.05
CA GLU A 325 -1.33 20.49 4.14
C GLU A 325 -0.79 19.14 3.63
N VAL A 326 -1.07 18.80 2.38
CA VAL A 326 -0.78 17.48 1.80
C VAL A 326 0.55 17.42 1.04
N HIS A 327 1.34 18.50 1.07
CA HIS A 327 2.65 18.60 0.41
C HIS A 327 3.65 17.48 0.78
N MET A 328 3.46 16.82 1.93
CA MET A 328 4.31 15.70 2.37
C MET A 328 3.94 14.34 1.77
N LEU A 329 2.90 14.24 0.93
CA LEU A 329 2.38 12.95 0.44
C LEU A 329 2.10 13.01 -1.08
N GLN A 330 2.66 12.07 -1.86
CA GLN A 330 2.51 12.05 -3.33
C GLN A 330 1.33 11.19 -3.81
N ARG A 331 1.03 10.11 -3.08
CA ARG A 331 0.02 9.08 -3.40
C ARG A 331 -0.79 8.74 -2.17
N VAL A 332 -2.04 8.36 -2.35
CA VAL A 332 -2.84 7.78 -1.25
C VAL A 332 -2.26 6.41 -0.90
N ALA A 333 -2.39 5.97 0.36
CA ALA A 333 -2.00 4.61 0.68
C ALA A 333 -2.98 3.64 0.01
N SER A 334 -2.53 2.51 -0.52
CA SER A 334 -3.42 1.44 -1.01
C SER A 334 -3.27 0.23 -0.11
N SER A 335 -4.36 -0.31 0.43
CA SER A 335 -4.31 -1.42 1.39
C SER A 335 -5.29 -2.53 1.06
N ALA A 336 -5.04 -3.74 1.57
CA ALA A 336 -5.94 -4.89 1.52
C ALA A 336 -5.73 -5.76 2.76
N GLN A 337 -6.69 -6.65 3.05
CA GLN A 337 -6.64 -7.54 4.22
C GLN A 337 -6.66 -9.01 3.85
N LEU A 338 -5.94 -9.81 4.63
CA LEU A 338 -6.01 -11.26 4.64
C LEU A 338 -6.81 -11.75 5.84
N HIS A 339 -7.70 -12.71 5.58
CA HIS A 339 -8.40 -13.46 6.61
C HIS A 339 -7.39 -14.08 7.56
N ALA A 340 -7.58 -13.76 8.83
CA ALA A 340 -6.91 -14.47 9.88
C ALA A 340 -7.48 -15.87 10.07
N ASN A 341 -6.63 -16.73 10.62
CA ASN A 341 -6.91 -18.09 11.01
C ASN A 341 -7.07 -18.09 12.53
N PHE A 342 -8.33 -18.06 12.99
CA PHE A 342 -8.70 -18.19 14.40
C PHE A 342 -9.33 -19.54 14.66
#